data_AF-A0A0M1JDZ1-F1
#
_entry.id   AF-A0A0M1JDZ1-F1
#
_cell.length_a   1.000
_cell.length_b   1.000
_cell.length_c   1.000
_cell.angle_alpha   90.00
_cell.angle_beta   90.00
_cell.angle_gamma   90.00
#
_symmetry.space_group_name_H-M   'P 1'
#
loop_
_entity.id
_entity.type
_entity.pdbx_description
1 polymer ?
#
loop_
_entity_poly.entity_id
_entity_poly.type
_entity_poly.pdbx_seq_one_letter_code
_entity_poly.pdbx_strand_id
1 'polypeptide(L)'
;MLGVGYSTDAKFTDRQAWKGGRVPGTQIRFDPKLVDALLAEHQQMLAAWEHFEIACEKEKLPQVAELLKSLDEQMLQHRMQEDVKLMIFIEKRYNDNDQMATLLAMFRKERDALKKEIAEFFSKYGTLAEHPELIVELRKDVAQATHSVMNMIDAEEQNFFPLYNLELDVGRSKTTHAKESVS
;
A
#
# COMPACT_ATOMS: atom_id res chain seq x y z
N MET A 1 18.90 20.88 -17.39
CA MET A 1 19.36 19.70 -16.64
C MET A 1 19.84 20.17 -15.28
N LEU A 2 19.05 19.97 -14.23
CA LEU A 2 19.45 20.18 -12.84
C LEU A 2 19.22 18.85 -12.12
N GLY A 3 20.31 18.15 -11.84
CA GLY A 3 20.29 16.91 -11.08
C GLY A 3 20.13 17.24 -9.59
N VAL A 4 19.02 16.80 -9.01
CA VAL A 4 18.82 16.81 -7.56
C VAL A 4 19.50 15.55 -7.03
N GLY A 5 20.68 15.71 -6.44
CA GLY A 5 21.37 14.64 -5.74
C GLY A 5 20.69 14.39 -4.39
N TYR A 6 20.07 13.22 -4.24
CA TYR A 6 19.68 12.72 -2.93
C TYR A 6 20.90 12.09 -2.25
N SER A 7 21.26 12.63 -1.08
CA SER A 7 22.30 12.08 -0.21
C SER A 7 21.83 10.75 0.38
N THR A 8 22.58 9.67 0.11
CA THR A 8 22.27 8.29 0.52
C THR A 8 22.81 7.92 1.91
N ASP A 9 23.12 8.89 2.77
CA ASP A 9 23.77 8.64 4.07
C ASP A 9 22.80 8.44 5.26
N ALA A 10 21.60 7.93 5.03
CA ALA A 10 20.78 7.38 6.11
C ALA A 10 21.35 6.00 6.51
N LYS A 11 22.29 5.99 7.45
CA LYS A 11 22.85 4.75 8.01
C LYS A 11 21.76 4.01 8.80
N PHE A 12 21.25 2.93 8.22
CA PHE A 12 20.35 1.95 8.83
C PHE A 12 21.08 1.14 9.92
N THR A 13 21.40 1.76 11.04
CA THR A 13 22.11 1.09 12.14
C THR A 13 21.17 0.88 13.32
N ASP A 14 21.03 -0.40 13.65
CA ASP A 14 20.28 -1.03 14.75
C ASP A 14 18.80 -1.36 14.47
N ARG A 15 18.52 -2.66 14.32
CA ARG A 15 17.21 -3.23 13.99
C ARG A 15 16.66 -3.93 15.23
N GLN A 16 15.80 -3.27 16.00
CA GLN A 16 15.01 -3.94 17.05
C GLN A 16 13.58 -4.18 16.57
N ALA A 17 13.07 -5.39 16.80
CA ALA A 17 11.66 -5.71 16.63
C ALA A 17 10.84 -5.00 17.72
N TRP A 18 9.75 -4.35 17.35
CA TRP A 18 8.86 -3.64 18.30
C TRP A 18 8.32 -4.61 19.35
N LYS A 19 8.66 -4.38 20.64
CA LYS A 19 8.30 -5.29 21.74
C LYS A 19 7.14 -4.83 22.64
N GLY A 20 6.30 -3.84 22.26
CA GLY A 20 5.28 -3.38 23.21
C GLY A 20 4.06 -2.63 22.70
N GLY A 21 2.88 -3.24 22.87
CA GLY A 21 1.64 -2.51 23.22
C GLY A 21 0.70 -2.08 22.09
N ARG A 22 -0.50 -1.63 22.51
CA ARG A 22 -1.46 -0.90 21.67
C ARG A 22 -0.84 0.41 21.21
N VAL A 23 -1.11 0.77 19.96
CA VAL A 23 -0.74 2.05 19.39
C VAL A 23 -1.47 3.20 20.13
N PRO A 24 -0.77 4.29 20.54
CA PRO A 24 -1.39 5.38 21.29
C PRO A 24 -2.66 5.93 20.64
N GLY A 25 -3.72 6.11 21.43
CA GLY A 25 -4.99 6.66 20.96
C GLY A 25 -5.85 5.71 20.10
N THR A 26 -5.48 4.42 19.99
CA THR A 26 -6.26 3.43 19.24
C THR A 26 -6.37 2.10 20.01
N GLN A 27 -7.25 1.20 19.55
CA GLN A 27 -7.27 -0.20 20.01
C GLN A 27 -6.39 -1.13 19.16
N ILE A 28 -5.71 -0.60 18.14
CA ILE A 28 -4.91 -1.36 17.20
C ILE A 28 -3.61 -1.81 17.89
N ARG A 29 -3.29 -3.08 17.74
CA ARG A 29 -2.09 -3.72 18.28
C ARG A 29 -1.20 -4.15 17.13
N PHE A 30 0.10 -4.19 17.40
CA PHE A 30 1.02 -4.88 16.52
C PHE A 30 0.60 -6.35 16.37
N ASP A 31 0.49 -6.82 15.13
CA ASP A 31 0.22 -8.20 14.78
C ASP A 31 1.42 -8.73 13.99
N PRO A 32 2.23 -9.64 14.59
CA PRO A 32 3.44 -10.15 13.94
C PRO A 32 3.15 -10.96 12.67
N LYS A 33 1.89 -11.34 12.41
CA LYS A 33 1.49 -12.10 11.21
C LYS A 33 0.85 -11.22 10.12
N LEU A 34 0.67 -9.92 10.37
CA LEU A 34 -0.02 -9.05 9.42
C LEU A 34 0.69 -9.00 8.07
N VAL A 35 2.01 -8.76 8.06
CA VAL A 35 2.77 -8.66 6.81
C VAL A 35 2.75 -9.98 6.04
N ASP A 36 2.92 -11.12 6.71
CA ASP A 36 2.85 -12.44 6.06
C ASP A 36 1.45 -12.69 5.46
N ALA A 37 0.39 -12.25 6.14
CA ALA A 37 -0.97 -12.35 5.63
C ALA A 37 -1.20 -11.46 4.40
N LEU A 38 -0.72 -10.21 4.43
CA LEU A 38 -0.83 -9.28 3.31
C LEU A 38 -0.03 -9.76 2.09
N LEU A 39 1.19 -10.29 2.29
CA LEU A 39 1.97 -10.91 1.22
C LEU A 39 1.24 -12.10 0.59
N ALA A 40 0.61 -12.94 1.42
CA ALA A 40 -0.19 -14.05 0.91
C ALA A 40 -1.43 -13.57 0.12
N GLU A 41 -2.07 -12.49 0.56
CA GLU A 41 -3.15 -11.82 -0.18
C GLU A 41 -2.64 -11.26 -1.52
N HIS A 42 -1.49 -10.60 -1.57
CA HIS A 42 -0.89 -10.11 -2.82
C HIS A 42 -0.69 -11.23 -3.85
N GLN A 43 -0.14 -12.37 -3.43
CA GLN A 43 0.05 -13.51 -4.33
C GLN A 43 -1.28 -14.05 -4.87
N GLN A 44 -2.33 -14.08 -4.04
CA GLN A 44 -3.67 -14.48 -4.48
C GLN A 44 -4.27 -13.48 -5.47
N MET A 45 -4.11 -12.18 -5.21
CA MET A 45 -4.59 -11.12 -6.10
C MET A 45 -3.87 -11.18 -7.46
N LEU A 46 -2.54 -11.34 -7.47
CA LEU A 46 -1.77 -11.46 -8.71
C LEU A 46 -2.20 -12.68 -9.54
N ALA A 47 -2.41 -13.84 -8.91
CA ALA A 47 -2.92 -15.02 -9.59
C ALA A 47 -4.35 -14.81 -10.14
N ALA A 48 -5.21 -14.08 -9.43
CA ALA A 48 -6.54 -13.73 -9.91
C ALA A 48 -6.49 -12.76 -11.11
N TRP A 49 -5.57 -11.79 -11.11
CA TRP A 49 -5.32 -10.89 -12.22
C TRP A 49 -4.82 -11.63 -13.47
N GLU A 50 -3.88 -12.57 -13.31
CA GLU A 50 -3.42 -13.41 -14.42
C GLU A 50 -4.58 -14.20 -15.05
N HIS A 51 -5.44 -14.82 -14.24
CA HIS A 51 -6.63 -15.52 -14.74
C HIS A 51 -7.60 -14.58 -15.47
N PHE A 52 -7.76 -13.36 -14.98
CA PHE A 52 -8.61 -12.33 -15.59
C PHE A 52 -8.06 -11.87 -16.93
N GLU A 53 -6.75 -11.64 -17.06
CA GLU A 53 -6.10 -11.31 -18.33
C GLU A 53 -6.31 -12.42 -19.37
N ILE A 54 -6.06 -13.68 -18.98
CA ILE A 54 -6.28 -14.84 -19.84
C ILE A 54 -7.74 -14.94 -20.30
N ALA A 55 -8.70 -14.62 -19.42
CA ALA A 55 -10.12 -14.61 -19.77
C ALA A 55 -10.47 -13.48 -20.75
N CYS A 56 -9.86 -12.29 -20.59
CA CYS A 56 -9.99 -11.17 -21.50
C CYS A 56 -9.50 -11.53 -22.92
N GLU A 57 -8.37 -12.22 -23.03
CA GLU A 57 -7.80 -12.70 -24.29
C GLU A 57 -8.67 -13.75 -24.98
N LYS A 58 -9.26 -14.67 -24.20
CA LYS A 58 -10.10 -15.78 -24.70
C LYS A 58 -11.54 -15.39 -25.01
N GLU A 59 -11.87 -14.09 -24.89
CA GLU A 59 -13.18 -13.51 -25.21
C GLU A 59 -14.38 -14.10 -24.46
N LYS A 60 -14.15 -14.66 -23.26
CA LYS A 60 -15.22 -15.30 -22.47
C LYS A 60 -15.95 -14.26 -21.62
N LEU A 61 -16.79 -13.43 -22.25
CA LEU A 61 -17.42 -12.29 -21.59
C LEU A 61 -18.10 -12.59 -20.24
N PRO A 62 -18.92 -13.66 -20.06
CA PRO A 62 -19.52 -13.96 -18.76
C PRO A 62 -18.46 -14.24 -17.69
N GLN A 63 -17.40 -14.96 -18.05
CA GLN A 63 -16.28 -15.27 -17.16
C GLN A 63 -15.48 -14.00 -16.81
N VAL A 64 -15.26 -13.10 -17.79
CA VAL A 64 -14.57 -11.83 -17.57
C VAL A 64 -15.34 -10.96 -16.57
N ALA A 65 -16.66 -10.84 -16.72
CA ALA A 65 -17.50 -10.06 -15.81
C ALA A 65 -17.50 -10.63 -14.38
N GLU A 66 -17.56 -11.97 -14.23
CA GLU A 66 -17.49 -12.63 -12.93
C GLU A 66 -16.13 -12.42 -12.25
N LEU A 67 -15.03 -12.62 -12.99
CA LEU A 67 -13.68 -12.40 -12.49
C LEU A 67 -13.44 -10.95 -12.09
N LEU A 68 -13.92 -9.99 -12.89
CA LEU A 68 -13.78 -8.57 -12.60
C LEU A 68 -14.46 -8.19 -11.29
N LYS A 69 -15.68 -8.69 -11.06
CA LYS A 69 -16.41 -8.47 -9.80
C LYS A 69 -15.66 -9.08 -8.62
N SER A 70 -15.19 -10.31 -8.76
CA SER A 70 -14.42 -10.99 -7.70
C SER A 70 -13.12 -10.26 -7.38
N LEU A 71 -12.42 -9.73 -8.40
CA LEU A 71 -11.22 -8.92 -8.23
C LEU A 71 -11.50 -7.62 -7.48
N ASP A 72 -12.58 -6.91 -7.81
CA ASP A 72 -12.94 -5.67 -7.11
C ASP A 72 -13.22 -5.92 -5.62
N GLU A 73 -13.98 -6.97 -5.31
CA GLU A 73 -14.28 -7.39 -3.93
C GLU A 73 -12.99 -7.76 -3.16
N GLN A 74 -12.10 -8.53 -3.78
CA GLN A 74 -10.79 -8.89 -3.19
C GLN A 74 -9.94 -7.65 -2.93
N MET A 75 -9.83 -6.74 -3.91
CA MET A 75 -9.07 -5.50 -3.79
C MET A 75 -9.65 -4.56 -2.71
N LEU A 76 -10.97 -4.50 -2.57
CA LEU A 76 -11.62 -3.73 -1.50
C LEU A 76 -11.30 -4.32 -0.13
N GLN A 77 -11.45 -5.64 0.05
CA GLN A 77 -11.16 -6.31 1.31
C GLN A 77 -9.70 -6.12 1.72
N HIS A 78 -8.77 -6.30 0.78
CA HIS A 78 -7.34 -6.11 1.00
C HIS A 78 -7.03 -4.67 1.44
N ARG A 79 -7.49 -3.66 0.68
CA ARG A 79 -7.31 -2.24 1.01
C ARG A 79 -7.82 -1.88 2.41
N MET A 80 -8.96 -2.44 2.82
CA MET A 80 -9.48 -2.21 4.18
C MET A 80 -8.54 -2.74 5.27
N GLN A 81 -7.91 -3.91 5.05
CA GLN A 81 -6.96 -4.44 6.01
C GLN A 81 -5.71 -3.57 6.11
N GLU A 82 -5.17 -3.14 4.98
CA GLU A 82 -4.00 -2.29 4.94
C GLU A 82 -4.25 -0.91 5.55
N ASP A 83 -5.29 -0.21 5.10
CA ASP A 83 -5.55 1.15 5.55
C ASP A 83 -5.87 1.20 7.04
N VAL A 84 -6.56 0.19 7.58
CA VAL A 84 -6.93 0.17 9.00
C VAL A 84 -5.82 -0.41 9.88
N LYS A 85 -5.23 -1.55 9.51
CA LYS A 85 -4.29 -2.27 10.41
C LYS A 85 -2.85 -1.84 10.19
N LEU A 86 -2.42 -1.68 8.94
CA LEU A 86 -1.04 -1.36 8.59
C LEU A 86 -0.80 0.15 8.71
N MET A 87 -1.58 0.96 7.99
CA MET A 87 -1.33 2.40 7.88
C MET A 87 -1.56 3.13 9.20
N ILE A 88 -2.71 2.94 9.86
CA ILE A 88 -2.96 3.59 11.15
C ILE A 88 -1.88 3.20 12.17
N PHE A 89 -1.40 1.95 12.14
CA PHE A 89 -0.31 1.52 13.02
C PHE A 89 0.98 2.30 12.74
N ILE A 90 1.42 2.32 11.47
CA ILE A 90 2.66 3.02 11.07
C ILE A 90 2.57 4.51 11.38
N GLU A 91 1.48 5.17 10.97
CA GLU A 91 1.28 6.62 11.17
C GLU A 91 1.34 7.01 12.64
N LYS A 92 0.70 6.23 13.51
CA LYS A 92 0.70 6.50 14.94
C LYS A 92 1.99 6.09 15.62
N ARG A 93 2.72 5.09 15.12
CA ARG A 93 4.04 4.69 15.62
C ARG A 93 5.07 5.81 15.42
N TYR A 94 4.97 6.53 14.30
CA TYR A 94 5.93 7.58 13.93
C TYR A 94 5.37 9.00 14.04
N ASN A 95 4.25 9.20 14.76
CA ASN A 95 3.55 10.48 14.85
C ASN A 95 4.40 11.62 15.46
N ASP A 96 5.38 11.30 16.30
CA ASP A 96 6.25 12.25 16.98
C ASP A 96 7.58 12.50 16.20
N ASN A 97 7.69 12.05 14.95
CA ASN A 97 8.87 12.20 14.10
C ASN A 97 8.51 12.91 12.78
N ASP A 98 8.80 14.22 12.70
CA ASP A 98 8.46 15.06 11.55
C ASP A 98 9.09 14.59 10.22
N GLN A 99 10.31 14.03 10.27
CA GLN A 99 10.98 13.50 9.08
C GLN A 99 10.25 12.26 8.57
N MET A 100 9.88 11.36 9.48
CA MET A 100 9.12 10.17 9.12
C MET A 100 7.70 10.51 8.69
N ALA A 101 7.06 11.49 9.31
CA ALA A 101 5.75 11.99 8.89
C ALA A 101 5.78 12.53 7.45
N THR A 102 6.84 13.27 7.09
CA THR A 102 7.04 13.76 5.72
C THR A 102 7.23 12.62 4.73
N LEU A 103 8.07 11.64 5.08
CA LEU A 103 8.33 10.47 4.23
C LEU A 103 7.07 9.61 4.03
N LEU A 104 6.32 9.34 5.11
CA LEU A 104 5.06 8.61 5.06
C LEU A 104 4.02 9.32 4.19
N ALA A 105 3.93 10.65 4.27
CA ALA A 105 3.03 11.42 3.41
C ALA A 105 3.39 11.29 1.92
N MET A 106 4.69 11.23 1.58
CA MET A 106 5.16 11.02 0.21
C MET A 106 4.79 9.63 -0.30
N PHE A 107 5.12 8.57 0.44
CA PHE A 107 4.77 7.20 0.06
C PHE A 107 3.27 7.00 -0.05
N ARG A 108 2.50 7.59 0.88
CA ARG A 108 1.04 7.50 0.87
C ARG A 108 0.46 8.16 -0.37
N LYS A 109 0.96 9.34 -0.74
CA LYS A 109 0.51 10.04 -1.95
C LYS A 109 0.72 9.20 -3.20
N GLU A 110 1.88 8.55 -3.33
CA GLU A 110 2.21 7.69 -4.47
C GLU A 110 1.29 6.46 -4.53
N ARG A 111 1.18 5.73 -3.42
CA ARG A 111 0.29 4.57 -3.32
C ARG A 111 -1.18 4.93 -3.55
N ASP A 112 -1.67 6.02 -2.97
CA ASP A 112 -3.08 6.44 -3.09
C ASP A 112 -3.42 6.84 -4.54
N ALA A 113 -2.45 7.34 -5.31
CA ALA A 113 -2.63 7.58 -6.75
C ALA A 113 -2.86 6.27 -7.51
N LEU A 114 -2.04 5.23 -7.26
CA LEU A 114 -2.20 3.91 -7.87
C LEU A 114 -3.53 3.25 -7.47
N LYS A 115 -3.88 3.30 -6.18
CA LYS A 115 -5.17 2.80 -5.66
C LYS A 115 -6.36 3.49 -6.32
N LYS A 116 -6.23 4.79 -6.62
CA LYS A 116 -7.25 5.56 -7.33
C LYS A 116 -7.40 5.11 -8.78
N GLU A 117 -6.30 4.96 -9.53
CA GLU A 117 -6.32 4.46 -10.91
C GLU A 117 -7.01 3.09 -10.99
N ILE A 118 -6.69 2.18 -10.06
CA ILE A 118 -7.31 0.86 -9.98
C ILE A 118 -8.81 0.96 -9.66
N ALA A 119 -9.21 1.84 -8.73
CA ALA A 119 -10.62 2.06 -8.42
C ALA A 119 -11.41 2.62 -9.62
N GLU A 120 -10.79 3.52 -10.39
CA GLU A 120 -11.38 4.06 -11.62
C GLU A 120 -11.54 2.95 -12.68
N PHE A 121 -10.59 2.03 -12.80
CA PHE A 121 -10.71 0.85 -13.67
C PHE A 121 -11.93 -0.01 -13.29
N PHE A 122 -12.07 -0.41 -12.02
CA PHE A 122 -13.23 -1.19 -11.58
C PHE A 122 -14.55 -0.43 -11.73
N SER A 123 -14.56 0.88 -11.45
CA SER A 123 -15.75 1.70 -11.67
C SER A 123 -16.16 1.79 -13.13
N LYS A 124 -15.19 1.81 -14.06
CA LYS A 124 -15.44 1.89 -15.51
C LYS A 124 -16.03 0.58 -16.04
N TYR A 125 -15.53 -0.56 -15.55
CA TYR A 125 -15.84 -1.87 -16.13
C TYR A 125 -16.78 -2.73 -15.28
N GLY A 126 -17.11 -2.32 -14.06
CA GLY A 126 -17.93 -3.11 -13.13
C GLY A 126 -19.31 -3.50 -13.66
N THR A 127 -19.83 -2.77 -14.67
CA THR A 127 -21.10 -3.04 -15.34
C THR A 127 -20.94 -3.83 -16.65
N LEU A 128 -19.79 -4.47 -16.89
CA LEU A 128 -19.51 -5.21 -18.14
C LEU A 128 -20.57 -6.26 -18.51
N ALA A 129 -21.23 -6.88 -17.52
CA ALA A 129 -22.32 -7.83 -17.77
C ALA A 129 -23.56 -7.15 -18.41
N GLU A 130 -23.80 -5.89 -18.07
CA GLU A 130 -24.90 -5.06 -18.57
C GLU A 130 -24.52 -4.32 -19.85
N HIS A 131 -23.22 -4.06 -20.03
CA HIS A 131 -22.62 -3.33 -21.16
C HIS A 131 -21.51 -4.15 -21.85
N PRO A 132 -21.85 -5.24 -22.57
CA PRO A 132 -20.88 -6.09 -23.28
C PRO A 132 -19.91 -5.36 -24.21
N GLU A 133 -20.34 -4.23 -24.78
CA GLU A 133 -19.55 -3.39 -25.68
C GLU A 133 -18.26 -2.86 -25.05
N LEU A 134 -18.22 -2.72 -23.72
CA LEU A 134 -17.05 -2.26 -22.97
C LEU A 134 -15.87 -3.23 -23.07
N ILE A 135 -16.07 -4.48 -23.50
CA ILE A 135 -15.00 -5.48 -23.63
C ILE A 135 -13.86 -5.01 -24.56
N VAL A 136 -14.18 -4.22 -25.59
CA VAL A 136 -13.19 -3.71 -26.54
C VAL A 136 -12.26 -2.69 -25.88
N GLU A 137 -12.80 -1.85 -25.00
CA GLU A 137 -12.02 -0.90 -24.23
C GLU A 137 -11.29 -1.59 -23.09
N LEU A 138 -11.96 -2.51 -22.38
CA LEU A 138 -11.36 -3.28 -21.29
C LEU A 138 -10.06 -3.94 -21.73
N ARG A 139 -10.04 -4.57 -22.91
CA ARG A 139 -8.85 -5.22 -23.46
C ARG A 139 -7.70 -4.26 -23.76
N LYS A 140 -7.98 -2.98 -23.99
CA LYS A 140 -6.95 -1.96 -24.19
C LYS A 140 -6.40 -1.47 -22.86
N ASP A 141 -7.27 -1.37 -21.86
CA ASP A 141 -6.93 -0.77 -20.58
C ASP A 141 -6.39 -1.80 -19.56
N VAL A 142 -6.65 -3.09 -19.76
CA VAL A 142 -6.28 -4.16 -18.81
C VAL A 142 -4.78 -4.21 -18.52
N ALA A 143 -3.92 -4.10 -19.54
CA ALA A 143 -2.47 -4.14 -19.34
C ALA A 143 -1.96 -2.97 -18.48
N GLN A 144 -2.57 -1.79 -18.63
CA GLN A 144 -2.24 -0.64 -17.78
C GLN A 144 -2.73 -0.85 -16.35
N ALA A 145 -3.94 -1.40 -16.16
CA ALA A 145 -4.47 -1.70 -14.84
C ALA A 145 -3.61 -2.74 -14.11
N THR A 146 -3.19 -3.81 -14.79
CA THR A 146 -2.26 -4.81 -14.27
C THR A 146 -0.95 -4.16 -13.80
N HIS A 147 -0.38 -3.27 -14.62
CA HIS A 147 0.82 -2.53 -14.25
C HIS A 147 0.60 -1.67 -13.00
N SER A 148 -0.52 -0.94 -12.88
CA SER A 148 -0.83 -0.15 -11.70
C SER A 148 -1.00 -1.01 -10.44
N VAL A 149 -1.56 -2.22 -10.54
CA VAL A 149 -1.64 -3.17 -9.41
C VAL A 149 -0.26 -3.66 -8.99
N MET A 150 0.60 -4.04 -9.93
CA MET A 150 1.96 -4.50 -9.62
C MET A 150 2.77 -3.39 -8.94
N ASN A 151 2.71 -2.17 -9.45
CA ASN A 151 3.40 -1.03 -8.84
C ASN A 151 2.86 -0.69 -7.45
N MET A 152 1.54 -0.86 -7.21
CA MET A 152 0.94 -0.63 -5.90
C MET A 152 1.50 -1.63 -4.88
N ILE A 153 1.51 -2.92 -5.25
CA ILE A 153 2.07 -4.01 -4.44
C ILE A 153 3.56 -3.77 -4.16
N ASP A 154 4.34 -3.43 -5.18
CA ASP A 154 5.78 -3.14 -5.01
C ASP A 154 6.00 -1.95 -4.06
N ALA A 155 5.21 -0.88 -4.19
CA ALA A 155 5.28 0.27 -3.30
C ALA A 155 4.93 -0.12 -1.86
N GLU A 156 3.97 -1.02 -1.66
CA GLU A 156 3.56 -1.53 -0.35
C GLU A 156 4.65 -2.36 0.31
N GLU A 157 5.17 -3.33 -0.42
CA GLU A 157 6.19 -4.26 0.05
C GLU A 157 7.53 -3.58 0.32
N GLN A 158 7.93 -2.61 -0.51
CA GLN A 158 9.23 -1.95 -0.38
C GLN A 158 9.22 -0.81 0.64
N ASN A 159 8.11 -0.07 0.76
CA ASN A 159 8.08 1.15 1.57
C ASN A 159 7.36 0.96 2.92
N PHE A 160 6.21 0.28 2.96
CA PHE A 160 5.38 0.23 4.18
C PHE A 160 5.67 -1.00 5.04
N PHE A 161 5.86 -2.18 4.45
CA PHE A 161 6.09 -3.41 5.22
C PHE A 161 7.36 -3.34 6.10
N PRO A 162 8.49 -2.75 5.64
CA PRO A 162 9.66 -2.55 6.49
C PRO A 162 9.37 -1.64 7.70
N LEU A 163 8.57 -0.58 7.51
CA LEU A 163 8.21 0.37 8.58
C LEU A 163 7.30 -0.26 9.64
N TYR A 164 6.52 -1.27 9.26
CA TYR A 164 5.72 -2.05 10.18
C TYR A 164 6.56 -3.02 11.02
N ASN A 165 7.42 -3.81 10.36
CA ASN A 165 8.20 -4.87 11.00
C ASN A 165 9.42 -4.36 11.78
N LEU A 166 10.01 -3.25 11.35
CA LEU A 166 11.23 -2.69 11.94
C LEU A 166 10.93 -1.41 12.70
N GLU A 167 11.64 -1.19 13.80
CA GLU A 167 11.81 0.16 14.33
C GLU A 167 12.94 0.83 13.56
N LEU A 168 12.64 1.93 12.87
CA LEU A 168 13.68 2.79 12.34
C LEU A 168 14.05 3.85 13.38
N ASP A 169 15.29 3.84 13.87
CA ASP A 169 15.84 4.94 14.66
C ASP A 169 16.24 6.08 13.72
N VAL A 170 15.24 6.86 13.29
CA VAL A 170 15.48 8.08 12.50
C VAL A 170 15.63 9.22 13.50
N GLY A 171 16.81 9.26 14.12
CA GLY A 171 17.28 10.26 15.09
C GLY A 171 16.21 11.19 15.65
N ARG A 172 15.59 10.82 16.78
CA ARG A 172 14.73 11.74 17.55
C ARG A 172 15.50 13.04 17.75
N SER A 173 15.01 14.14 17.19
CA SER A 173 15.54 15.46 17.49
C SER A 173 15.37 15.69 18.99
N LYS A 174 16.47 15.58 19.74
CA LYS A 174 16.48 15.89 21.16
C LYS A 174 16.26 17.39 21.25
N THR A 175 15.03 17.83 21.39
CA THR A 175 14.73 19.10 22.05
C THR A 175 15.10 18.93 23.51
N THR A 176 16.40 19.03 23.81
CA THR A 176 16.89 19.30 25.14
C THR A 176 16.33 20.65 25.56
N HIS A 177 15.24 20.64 26.31
CA HIS A 177 14.92 21.75 27.21
C HIS A 177 16.04 21.80 28.26
N ALA A 178 17.08 22.58 27.95
CA ALA A 178 18.00 23.06 28.95
C ALA A 178 17.19 23.90 29.94
N LYS A 179 16.97 23.36 31.14
CA LYS A 179 16.65 24.18 32.31
C LYS A 179 17.89 25.01 32.61
N GLU A 180 17.91 26.25 32.13
CA GLU A 180 18.76 27.26 32.74
C GLU A 180 18.32 27.41 34.20
N SER A 181 19.12 26.85 35.09
CA SER A 181 19.17 27.22 36.49
C SER A 181 20.35 28.18 36.58
N VAL A 182 20.06 29.47 36.69
CA VAL A 182 21.04 30.45 37.15
C VAL A 182 20.46 31.08 38.42
N SER A 183 21.23 30.92 39.48
CA SER A 183 21.05 31.47 40.82
C SER A 183 21.14 33.00 40.85
#